data_AF-A0A9E2YMD1-F1
#
_entry.id   AF-A0A9E2YMD1-F1
#
_cell.length_a   1.000
_cell.length_b   1.000
_cell.length_c   1.000
_cell.angle_alpha   90.00
_cell.angle_beta   90.00
_cell.angle_gamma   90.00
#
_symmetry.space_group_name_H-M   'P 1'
#
loop_
_entity.id
_entity.type
_entity.pdbx_description
1 polymer ?
#
loop_
_entity_poly.entity_id
_entity_poly.type
_entity_poly.pdbx_seq_one_letter_code
_entity_poly.pdbx_strand_id
1 'polypeptide(L)'
;MRMVNRCNVKATAHVRRMFALCMVAAMQGITPTAVANAEDNDAQFLSALDAAALPGDRGVEIAIAHRFCDSQNLPRFAFGVTAPWVVAMETVSADAATQGIAPGPQLIAFKSAARDAYCPGADVG
;
A
#
# COMPACT_ATOMS: atom_id res chain seq x y z
N MET A 1 18.15 -51.20 31.96
CA MET A 1 17.94 -51.04 30.50
C MET A 1 16.73 -50.12 30.28
N ARG A 2 16.95 -48.87 29.84
CA ARG A 2 15.88 -47.91 29.51
C ARG A 2 15.55 -48.04 28.02
N MET A 3 14.38 -48.59 27.69
CA MET A 3 13.85 -48.57 26.33
C MET A 3 13.37 -47.16 26.00
N VAL A 4 14.14 -46.44 25.17
CA VAL A 4 13.75 -45.15 24.63
C VAL A 4 12.75 -45.40 23.49
N ASN A 5 11.53 -44.90 23.68
CA ASN A 5 10.37 -45.08 22.82
C ASN A 5 10.61 -44.41 21.44
N ARG A 6 11.05 -45.20 20.45
CA ARG A 6 11.40 -44.76 19.08
C ARG A 6 10.24 -44.20 18.26
N CYS A 7 9.00 -44.28 18.74
CA CYS A 7 7.82 -43.82 18.00
C CYS A 7 7.71 -42.28 17.92
N ASN A 8 8.27 -41.54 18.88
CA ASN A 8 8.06 -40.08 18.97
C ASN A 8 8.95 -39.25 18.02
N VAL A 9 10.01 -39.83 17.46
CA VAL A 9 10.98 -39.12 16.62
C VAL A 9 10.52 -39.02 15.15
N LYS A 10 9.73 -39.99 14.67
CA LYS A 10 9.24 -39.97 13.28
C LYS A 10 8.10 -38.96 13.07
N ALA A 11 7.23 -38.78 14.06
CA ALA A 11 6.11 -37.84 13.96
C ALA A 11 6.58 -36.37 13.85
N THR A 12 7.62 -36.00 14.60
CA THR A 12 8.18 -34.64 14.61
C THR A 12 8.93 -34.28 13.33
N ALA A 13 9.55 -35.25 12.65
CA ALA A 13 10.22 -35.03 11.37
C ALA A 13 9.24 -34.78 10.21
N HIS A 14 8.11 -35.49 10.19
CA HIS A 14 7.08 -35.29 9.16
C HIS A 14 6.35 -33.95 9.31
N VAL A 15 6.04 -33.53 10.54
CA VAL A 15 5.40 -32.24 10.80
C VAL A 15 6.33 -31.08 10.41
N ARG A 16 7.64 -31.16 10.71
CA ARG A 16 8.60 -30.13 10.28
C ARG A 16 8.76 -30.04 8.77
N ARG A 17 8.76 -31.17 8.05
CA ARG A 17 8.84 -31.18 6.58
C ARG A 17 7.57 -30.66 5.90
N MET A 18 6.38 -30.95 6.43
CA MET A 18 5.14 -30.39 5.92
C MET A 18 5.04 -28.87 6.17
N PHE A 19 5.49 -28.38 7.32
CA PHE A 19 5.46 -26.95 7.63
C PHE A 19 6.40 -26.12 6.73
N ALA A 20 7.58 -26.67 6.40
CA ALA A 20 8.50 -26.02 5.48
C ALA A 20 7.98 -25.98 4.03
N LEU A 21 7.23 -27.01 3.60
CA LEU A 21 6.63 -27.05 2.27
C LEU A 21 5.47 -26.05 2.11
N CYS A 22 4.68 -25.82 3.17
CA CYS A 22 3.60 -24.83 3.13
C CYS A 22 4.11 -23.38 3.08
N MET A 23 5.25 -23.06 3.71
CA MET A 23 5.81 -21.70 3.64
C MET A 23 6.41 -21.35 2.28
N VAL A 24 7.02 -22.33 1.57
CA VAL A 24 7.58 -22.08 0.23
C VAL A 24 6.49 -21.95 -0.83
N ALA A 25 5.33 -22.58 -0.65
CA ALA A 25 4.19 -22.45 -1.55
C ALA A 25 3.46 -21.08 -1.43
N ALA A 26 3.60 -20.38 -0.30
CA ALA A 26 2.96 -19.07 -0.11
C ALA A 26 3.69 -17.91 -0.81
N MET A 27 4.96 -18.09 -1.19
CA MET A 27 5.77 -17.04 -1.85
C MET A 27 5.79 -17.14 -3.38
N GLN A 28 5.27 -18.22 -3.98
CA GLN A 28 5.27 -18.40 -5.45
C GLN A 28 4.06 -17.77 -6.16
N GLY A 29 3.16 -17.14 -5.39
CA GLY A 29 1.93 -16.54 -5.89
C GLY A 29 2.00 -15.05 -6.23
N ILE A 30 3.17 -14.41 -6.14
CA ILE A 30 3.34 -13.06 -6.70
C ILE A 30 3.51 -13.25 -8.20
N THR A 31 2.37 -13.43 -8.87
CA THR A 31 2.25 -13.50 -10.32
C THR A 31 3.01 -12.33 -10.96
N PRO A 32 3.77 -12.54 -12.05
CA PRO A 32 4.44 -11.47 -12.77
C PRO A 32 3.45 -10.38 -13.25
N THR A 33 2.18 -10.74 -13.40
CA THR A 33 1.09 -9.82 -13.74
C THR A 33 0.76 -8.81 -12.63
N ALA A 34 0.98 -9.14 -11.36
CA ALA A 34 0.71 -8.22 -10.26
C ALA A 34 1.82 -7.16 -10.14
N VAL A 35 3.06 -7.54 -10.42
CA VAL A 35 4.19 -6.60 -10.50
C VAL A 35 4.08 -5.72 -11.74
N ALA A 36 3.75 -6.31 -12.90
CA ALA A 36 3.56 -5.54 -14.13
C ALA A 36 2.44 -4.48 -14.00
N ASN A 37 1.30 -4.82 -13.38
CA ASN A 37 0.24 -3.83 -13.14
C ASN A 37 0.64 -2.74 -12.14
N ALA A 38 1.50 -3.05 -11.15
CA ALA A 38 2.01 -2.04 -10.23
C ALA A 38 2.93 -1.06 -10.97
N GLU A 39 3.85 -1.59 -11.79
CA GLU A 39 4.74 -0.77 -12.62
C GLU A 39 3.97 0.11 -13.62
N ASP A 40 2.90 -0.41 -14.22
CA ASP A 40 2.04 0.35 -15.15
C ASP A 40 1.27 1.49 -14.45
N ASN A 41 0.72 1.23 -13.25
CA ASN A 41 0.01 2.23 -12.47
C ASN A 41 0.98 3.31 -11.92
N ASP A 42 2.16 2.89 -11.46
CA ASP A 42 3.22 3.81 -11.03
C ASP A 42 3.66 4.70 -12.19
N ALA A 43 3.88 4.13 -13.38
CA ALA A 43 4.24 4.89 -14.57
C ALA A 43 3.14 5.89 -14.98
N GLN A 44 1.87 5.50 -14.92
CA GLN A 44 0.74 6.39 -15.19
C GLN A 44 0.71 7.56 -14.20
N PHE A 45 0.85 7.26 -12.90
CA PHE A 45 0.87 8.27 -11.85
C PHE A 45 2.02 9.26 -12.02
N LEU A 46 3.24 8.75 -12.21
CA LEU A 46 4.44 9.58 -12.38
C LEU A 46 4.35 10.44 -13.63
N SER A 47 3.83 9.88 -14.74
CA SER A 47 3.60 10.66 -15.97
C SER A 47 2.62 11.81 -15.74
N ALA A 48 1.58 11.60 -14.94
CA ALA A 48 0.63 12.66 -14.59
C ALA A 48 1.26 13.74 -13.69
N LEU A 49 2.13 13.37 -12.76
CA LEU A 49 2.87 14.33 -11.92
C LEU A 49 3.84 15.17 -12.75
N ASP A 50 4.56 14.54 -13.69
CA ASP A 50 5.47 15.24 -14.61
C ASP A 50 4.70 16.21 -15.52
N ALA A 51 3.55 15.79 -16.06
CA ALA A 51 2.70 16.64 -16.89
C ALA A 51 2.15 17.85 -16.12
N ALA A 52 1.90 17.70 -14.82
CA ALA A 52 1.47 18.77 -13.93
C ALA A 52 2.65 19.60 -13.37
N ALA A 53 3.89 19.30 -13.77
CA ALA A 53 5.12 19.92 -13.27
C ALA A 53 5.21 19.93 -11.72
N LEU A 54 4.76 18.85 -11.09
CA LEU A 54 4.75 18.73 -9.64
C LEU A 54 6.15 18.37 -9.11
N PRO A 55 6.65 19.12 -8.10
CA PRO A 55 7.93 18.84 -7.46
C PRO A 55 7.81 17.70 -6.44
N GLY A 56 8.91 16.98 -6.22
CA GLY A 56 8.99 15.96 -5.18
C GLY A 56 9.92 14.80 -5.54
N ASP A 57 10.11 13.90 -4.58
CA ASP A 57 10.72 12.60 -4.82
C ASP A 57 9.66 11.60 -5.28
N ARG A 58 9.87 11.00 -6.47
CA ARG A 58 8.89 10.10 -7.10
C ARG A 58 8.56 8.88 -6.24
N GLY A 59 9.53 8.35 -5.49
CA GLY A 59 9.28 7.21 -4.60
C GLY A 59 8.44 7.59 -3.39
N VAL A 60 8.70 8.76 -2.80
CA VAL A 60 7.90 9.27 -1.68
C VAL A 60 6.48 9.62 -2.13
N GLU A 61 6.33 10.22 -3.31
CA GLU A 61 5.03 10.56 -3.89
C GLU A 61 4.14 9.34 -4.12
N ILE A 62 4.70 8.23 -4.63
CA ILE A 62 3.96 6.96 -4.78
C ILE A 62 3.48 6.47 -3.41
N ALA A 63 4.32 6.51 -2.38
CA ALA A 63 3.93 6.11 -1.02
C ALA A 63 2.80 6.99 -0.46
N ILE A 64 2.85 8.30 -0.70
CA ILE A 64 1.78 9.24 -0.30
C ILE A 64 0.49 8.95 -1.07
N ALA A 65 0.58 8.62 -2.37
CA ALA A 65 -0.56 8.29 -3.20
C ALA A 65 -1.27 7.01 -2.75
N HIS A 66 -0.52 5.97 -2.36
CA HIS A 66 -1.11 4.78 -1.76
C HIS A 66 -1.80 5.09 -0.43
N ARG A 67 -1.17 5.90 0.44
CA ARG A 67 -1.79 6.32 1.71
C ARG A 67 -3.07 7.13 1.49
N PHE A 68 -3.10 7.97 0.44
CA PHE A 68 -4.31 8.66 0.01
C PHE A 68 -5.40 7.68 -0.39
N CYS A 69 -5.08 6.64 -1.16
CA CYS A 69 -6.06 5.63 -1.54
C CYS A 69 -6.54 4.79 -0.36
N ASP A 70 -5.65 4.44 0.57
CA ASP A 70 -6.00 3.73 1.80
C ASP A 70 -6.96 4.56 2.67
N SER A 71 -6.77 5.88 2.71
CA SER A 71 -7.61 6.78 3.50
C SER A 71 -9.07 6.78 3.03
N GLN A 72 -9.33 6.47 1.76
CA GLN A 72 -10.69 6.47 1.19
C GLN A 72 -11.61 5.44 1.83
N ASN A 73 -11.03 4.39 2.43
CA ASN A 73 -11.75 3.34 3.13
C ASN A 73 -12.04 3.69 4.60
N LEU A 74 -11.57 4.85 5.08
CA LEU A 74 -11.78 5.27 6.45
C LEU A 74 -13.18 5.86 6.67
N PRO A 75 -13.74 5.74 7.89
CA PRO A 75 -14.98 6.40 8.25
C PRO A 75 -14.88 7.93 8.05
N ARG A 76 -15.81 8.46 7.25
CA ARG A 76 -15.97 9.90 7.00
C ARG A 76 -16.66 10.65 8.14
N PHE A 77 -17.19 9.91 9.11
CA PHE A 77 -17.98 10.45 10.19
C PHE A 77 -17.54 9.87 11.54
N ALA A 78 -17.49 10.71 12.57
CA ALA A 78 -17.31 10.32 13.96
C ALA A 78 -18.08 11.27 14.89
N PHE A 79 -18.67 10.74 15.97
CA PHE A 79 -19.37 11.55 16.97
C PHE A 79 -18.41 12.06 18.04
N GLY A 80 -18.36 13.37 18.26
CA GLY A 80 -17.61 13.99 19.35
C GLY A 80 -16.09 14.05 19.16
N VAL A 81 -15.57 13.64 18.00
CA VAL A 81 -14.14 13.70 17.62
C VAL A 81 -13.99 13.97 16.12
N THR A 82 -12.80 14.34 15.67
CA THR A 82 -12.47 14.46 14.24
C THR A 82 -12.62 13.10 13.55
N ALA A 83 -13.26 13.07 12.38
CA ALA A 83 -13.44 11.84 11.63
C ALA A 83 -12.07 11.25 11.18
N PRO A 84 -11.86 9.93 11.25
CA PRO A 84 -10.62 9.29 10.83
C PRO A 84 -10.15 9.67 9.42
N TRP A 85 -11.10 9.79 8.48
CA TRP A 85 -10.80 10.23 7.12
C TRP A 85 -10.17 11.64 7.08
N VAL A 86 -10.67 12.58 7.88
CA VAL A 86 -10.17 13.96 7.92
C VAL A 86 -8.72 13.97 8.40
N VAL A 87 -8.42 13.26 9.50
CA VAL A 87 -7.06 13.17 10.05
C VAL A 87 -6.10 12.53 9.05
N ALA A 88 -6.53 11.48 8.35
CA ALA A 88 -5.72 10.84 7.32
C ALA A 88 -5.46 11.76 6.12
N MET A 89 -6.48 12.52 5.68
CA MET A 89 -6.33 13.49 4.59
C MET A 89 -5.46 14.69 4.96
N GLU A 90 -5.51 15.15 6.21
CA GLU A 90 -4.56 16.15 6.73
C GLU A 90 -3.13 15.62 6.71
N THR A 91 -2.93 14.35 7.11
CA THR A 91 -1.61 13.70 7.06
C THR A 91 -1.09 13.60 5.63
N VAL A 92 -1.92 13.14 4.68
CA VAL A 92 -1.56 13.10 3.25
C VAL A 92 -1.18 14.49 2.73
N SER A 93 -1.94 15.51 3.12
CA SER A 93 -1.68 16.89 2.69
C SER A 93 -0.38 17.44 3.28
N ALA A 94 -0.08 17.11 4.54
CA ALA A 94 1.17 17.48 5.18
C ALA A 94 2.37 16.75 4.54
N ASP A 95 2.25 15.45 4.28
CA ASP A 95 3.29 14.67 3.61
C ASP A 95 3.55 15.21 2.20
N ALA A 96 2.51 15.51 1.42
CA ALA A 96 2.64 16.14 0.12
C ALA A 96 3.34 17.52 0.20
N ALA A 97 3.01 18.32 1.22
CA ALA A 97 3.70 19.59 1.44
C ALA A 97 5.21 19.41 1.73
N THR A 98 5.64 18.31 2.37
CA THR A 98 7.07 18.01 2.53
C THR A 98 7.78 17.74 1.20
N GLN A 99 7.04 17.35 0.16
CA GLN A 99 7.54 17.17 -1.21
C GLN A 99 7.55 18.49 -2.01
N GLY A 100 7.07 19.59 -1.41
CA GLY A 100 6.91 20.86 -2.10
C GLY A 100 5.59 21.00 -2.87
N ILE A 101 4.68 20.04 -2.73
CA ILE A 101 3.34 20.09 -3.33
C ILE A 101 2.48 21.02 -2.48
N ALA A 102 2.19 22.20 -3.01
CA ALA A 102 1.43 23.22 -2.29
C ALA A 102 -0.05 22.82 -2.12
N PRO A 103 -0.70 23.23 -1.01
CA PRO A 103 -2.14 23.11 -0.87
C PRO A 103 -2.88 23.87 -1.99
N GLY A 104 -4.06 23.38 -2.37
CA GLY A 104 -4.86 23.93 -3.46
C GLY A 104 -4.65 23.18 -4.79
N PRO A 105 -4.44 23.87 -5.92
CA PRO A 105 -4.45 23.22 -7.24
C PRO A 105 -3.43 22.10 -7.42
N GLN A 106 -2.22 22.26 -6.86
CA GLN A 106 -1.17 21.23 -6.97
C GLN A 106 -1.55 19.97 -6.20
N LEU A 107 -2.03 20.13 -4.96
CA LEU A 107 -2.52 19.00 -4.16
C LEU A 107 -3.76 18.32 -4.79
N ILE A 108 -4.66 19.08 -5.41
CA ILE A 108 -5.81 18.52 -6.15
C ILE A 108 -5.32 17.72 -7.36
N ALA A 109 -4.36 18.24 -8.14
CA ALA A 109 -3.77 17.54 -9.26
C ALA A 109 -3.08 16.23 -8.83
N PHE A 110 -2.32 16.29 -7.74
CA PHE A 110 -1.68 15.12 -7.13
C PHE A 110 -2.72 14.04 -6.74
N LYS A 111 -3.76 14.42 -5.99
CA LYS A 111 -4.81 13.48 -5.56
C LYS A 111 -5.63 12.94 -6.74
N SER A 112 -5.87 13.74 -7.78
CA SER A 112 -6.52 13.28 -9.01
C SER A 112 -5.67 12.24 -9.72
N ALA A 113 -4.36 12.47 -9.87
CA ALA A 113 -3.45 11.50 -10.44
C ALA A 113 -3.44 10.19 -9.63
N ALA A 114 -3.39 10.28 -8.30
CA ALA A 114 -3.44 9.11 -7.43
C ALA A 114 -4.77 8.34 -7.54
N ARG A 115 -5.90 9.05 -7.59
CA ARG A 115 -7.23 8.45 -7.84
C ARG A 115 -7.23 7.69 -9.16
N ASP A 116 -6.77 8.33 -10.23
CA ASP A 116 -6.88 7.78 -11.59
C ASP A 116 -5.95 6.56 -11.78
N ALA A 117 -4.82 6.50 -11.08
CA ALA A 117 -3.86 5.40 -11.15
C ALA A 117 -4.14 4.25 -10.16
N TYR A 118 -4.50 4.55 -8.91
CA TYR A 118 -4.51 3.54 -7.83
C TYR A 118 -5.88 3.28 -7.20
N CYS A 119 -6.79 4.27 -7.20
CA CYS A 119 -8.09 4.14 -6.55
C CYS A 119 -9.20 4.84 -7.34
N PRO A 120 -9.63 4.29 -8.49
CA PRO A 120 -10.64 4.92 -9.32
C PRO A 120 -11.96 5.10 -8.54
N GLY A 121 -12.51 6.31 -8.60
CA GLY A 121 -13.71 6.69 -7.85
C GLY A 121 -13.46 7.26 -6.46
N ALA A 122 -12.20 7.35 -6.01
CA ALA A 122 -11.83 8.03 -4.77
C ALA A 122 -12.19 9.53 -4.81
N ASP A 123 -12.51 10.06 -3.64
CA ASP A 123 -12.79 11.48 -3.44
C ASP A 123 -11.48 12.25 -3.27
N VAL A 124 -11.30 13.30 -4.07
CA VAL A 124 -10.09 14.13 -4.04
C VAL A 124 -10.14 15.19 -2.93
N GLY A 125 -11.30 15.38 -2.29
CA GLY A 125 -11.49 16.36 -1.23
C GLY A 125 -11.62 17.78 -1.75
#